data_AF-A0A4Q4BK08-F1
#
_entry.id   AF-A0A4Q4BK08-F1
#
_cell.length_a   1.000
_cell.length_b   1.000
_cell.length_c   1.000
_cell.angle_alpha   90.00
_cell.angle_beta   90.00
_cell.angle_gamma   90.00
#
_symmetry.space_group_name_H-M   'P 1'
#
loop_
_entity.id
_entity.type
_entity.pdbx_description
1 polymer ?
#
loop_
_entity_poly.entity_id
_entity_poly.type
_entity_poly.pdbx_seq_one_letter_code
_entity_poly.pdbx_strand_id
1 'polypeptide(L)'
;MSPPMTRRGIIHGGSLIGAALVSGAAGVPGYPAPSPIDVGGVEGGKVVFPNWRSPVDPPGGAPPQPLPFGERIGFAVIALGRIALEEVLPAFAECKYARPVALVSGSPEKARVVASQYGISEAALHGYEQFERLRDDPTVQAVYIALPNAMHHEFTLRAAAIGRHVLTEKPMANTARECREMIAACARAERRLMVAYRSQYEPYN
;
A
#
# COMPACT_ATOMS: atom_id res chain seq x y z
N MET A 1 47.02 -9.86 -41.25
CA MET A 1 47.09 -8.40 -41.11
C MET A 1 45.70 -7.85 -41.42
N SER A 2 44.90 -7.60 -40.38
CA SER A 2 43.52 -7.13 -40.50
C SER A 2 43.47 -5.60 -40.44
N PRO A 3 42.71 -4.90 -41.28
CA PRO A 3 42.43 -3.48 -41.07
C PRO A 3 41.30 -3.30 -40.03
N PRO A 4 41.32 -2.23 -39.23
CA PRO A 4 40.40 -2.04 -38.11
C PRO A 4 39.03 -1.51 -38.56
N MET A 5 37.97 -2.17 -38.10
CA MET A 5 36.58 -1.73 -38.29
C MET A 5 36.29 -0.51 -37.41
N THR A 6 35.97 0.62 -38.04
CA THR A 6 35.49 1.82 -37.35
C THR A 6 33.96 1.82 -37.25
N ARG A 7 33.47 2.31 -36.12
CA ARG A 7 32.09 2.21 -35.62
C ARG A 7 31.16 3.24 -36.29
N ARG A 8 31.03 3.24 -37.62
CA ARG A 8 30.04 4.07 -38.35
C ARG A 8 29.88 3.60 -39.80
N GLY A 9 28.70 3.06 -40.12
CA GLY A 9 28.36 2.41 -41.39
C GLY A 9 28.13 0.93 -41.12
N ILE A 10 26.91 0.43 -41.02
CA ILE A 10 25.97 0.26 -42.14
C ILE A 10 24.55 0.34 -41.58
N ILE A 11 23.80 1.37 -41.99
CA ILE A 11 22.34 1.32 -42.11
C ILE A 11 22.13 1.21 -43.62
N HIS A 12 21.72 0.04 -44.11
CA HIS A 12 20.87 -0.18 -45.29
C HIS A 12 20.77 -1.68 -45.57
N GLY A 13 19.53 -2.17 -45.72
CA GLY A 13 19.24 -3.44 -46.42
C GLY A 13 18.95 -4.63 -45.52
N GLY A 14 17.67 -4.85 -45.22
CA GLY A 14 17.21 -6.09 -44.60
C GLY A 14 15.74 -6.02 -44.21
N SER A 15 14.84 -6.08 -45.19
CA SER A 15 13.44 -6.43 -44.93
C SER A 15 13.40 -7.86 -44.37
N LEU A 16 13.40 -7.97 -43.05
CA LEU A 16 13.00 -9.19 -42.36
C LEU A 16 11.54 -9.02 -41.97
N ILE A 17 10.67 -9.75 -42.66
CA ILE A 17 9.34 -10.09 -42.18
C ILE A 17 9.56 -10.89 -40.89
N GLY A 18 9.57 -10.19 -39.76
CA GLY A 18 9.54 -10.80 -38.45
C GLY A 18 8.14 -11.34 -38.22
N ALA A 19 7.93 -12.63 -38.49
CA ALA A 19 6.79 -13.33 -37.92
C ALA A 19 6.91 -13.19 -36.39
N ALA A 20 5.99 -12.45 -35.78
CA ALA A 20 5.88 -12.39 -34.34
C ALA A 20 5.52 -13.80 -33.87
N LEU A 21 6.50 -14.53 -33.34
CA LEU A 21 6.26 -15.75 -32.59
C LEU A 21 5.47 -15.33 -31.35
N VAL A 22 4.15 -15.53 -31.40
CA VAL A 22 3.32 -15.57 -30.21
C VAL A 22 3.79 -16.79 -29.43
N SER A 23 4.69 -16.58 -28.48
CA SER A 23 5.08 -17.60 -27.52
C SER A 23 3.87 -17.88 -26.62
N GLY A 24 2.98 -18.78 -27.05
CA GLY A 24 1.94 -19.31 -26.19
C GLY A 24 2.59 -19.96 -24.97
N ALA A 25 2.13 -19.62 -23.77
CA ALA A 25 2.58 -20.26 -22.55
C ALA A 25 2.34 -21.78 -22.67
N ALA A 26 3.40 -22.58 -22.46
CA ALA A 26 3.27 -24.03 -22.47
C ALA A 26 2.27 -24.46 -21.38
N GLY A 27 1.20 -25.16 -21.78
CA GLY A 27 0.18 -25.65 -20.87
C GLY A 27 0.76 -26.66 -19.87
N VAL A 28 0.20 -26.69 -18.66
CA VAL A 28 0.55 -27.69 -17.65
C VAL A 28 -0.10 -29.03 -18.05
N PRO A 29 0.65 -30.16 -18.08
CA PRO A 29 0.09 -31.47 -18.40
C PRO A 29 -1.11 -31.82 -17.51
N GLY A 30 -2.21 -32.25 -18.13
CA GLY A 30 -3.45 -32.59 -17.42
C GLY A 30 -4.42 -31.42 -17.20
N TYR A 31 -4.05 -30.19 -17.59
CA TYR A 31 -4.93 -29.02 -17.54
C TYR A 31 -5.22 -28.50 -18.96
N PRO A 32 -6.40 -27.93 -19.20
CA PRO A 32 -6.67 -27.23 -20.45
C PRO A 32 -5.69 -26.07 -20.62
N ALA A 33 -5.28 -25.81 -21.86
CA ALA A 33 -4.44 -24.66 -22.16
C ALA A 33 -5.16 -23.37 -21.76
N PRO A 34 -4.48 -22.40 -21.10
CA PRO A 34 -5.09 -21.13 -20.76
C PRO A 34 -5.55 -20.42 -22.04
N SER A 35 -6.72 -19.79 -21.99
CA SER A 35 -7.25 -19.08 -23.14
C SER A 35 -6.46 -17.79 -23.38
N PRO A 36 -6.52 -17.18 -24.57
CA PRO A 36 -5.85 -15.90 -24.84
C PRO A 36 -6.20 -14.80 -23.83
N ILE A 37 -7.40 -14.86 -23.25
CA ILE A 37 -7.86 -13.94 -22.21
C ILE A 37 -7.08 -14.08 -20.90
N ASP A 38 -6.58 -15.28 -20.62
CA ASP A 38 -5.87 -15.65 -19.39
C ASP A 38 -4.36 -15.40 -19.51
N VAL A 39 -3.80 -15.56 -20.71
CA VAL A 39 -2.35 -15.36 -20.93
C VAL A 39 -1.98 -13.91 -21.24
N GLY A 40 -2.87 -13.14 -21.87
CA GLY A 40 -2.54 -11.80 -22.33
C GLY A 40 -1.34 -11.75 -23.29
N GLY A 41 -0.65 -10.62 -23.33
CA GLY A 41 0.54 -10.37 -24.14
C GLY A 41 1.35 -9.18 -23.63
N VAL A 42 2.45 -8.86 -24.30
CA VAL A 42 3.28 -7.69 -23.98
C VAL A 42 3.32 -6.74 -25.17
N GLU A 43 2.85 -5.52 -24.99
CA GLU A 43 2.87 -4.45 -25.98
C GLU A 43 3.53 -3.20 -25.38
N GLY A 44 4.56 -2.67 -26.04
CA GLY A 44 5.24 -1.45 -25.57
C GLY A 44 5.81 -1.54 -24.14
N GLY A 45 6.21 -2.74 -23.70
CA GLY A 45 6.72 -2.98 -22.35
C GLY A 45 5.65 -3.07 -21.27
N LYS A 46 4.36 -3.10 -21.63
CA LYS A 46 3.23 -3.29 -20.71
C LYS A 46 2.56 -4.62 -20.97
N VAL A 47 2.11 -5.28 -19.90
CA VAL A 47 1.23 -6.44 -20.01
C VAL A 47 -0.15 -5.95 -20.45
N VAL A 48 -0.69 -6.54 -21.51
CA VAL A 48 -2.00 -6.25 -22.07
C VAL A 48 -2.83 -7.54 -22.13
N PHE A 49 -4.14 -7.44 -22.00
CA PHE A 49 -5.06 -8.58 -22.11
C PHE A 49 -6.12 -8.29 -23.18
N PRO A 50 -6.61 -9.31 -23.91
CA PRO A 50 -7.78 -9.16 -24.77
C PRO A 50 -8.97 -8.58 -24.00
N ASN A 51 -9.79 -7.77 -24.66
CA ASN A 51 -10.98 -7.22 -24.01
C ASN A 51 -11.96 -8.35 -23.64
N TRP A 52 -12.22 -8.50 -22.35
CA TRP A 52 -13.10 -9.53 -21.79
C TRP A 52 -14.42 -8.96 -21.26
N ARG A 53 -14.54 -7.63 -21.21
CA ARG A 53 -15.74 -6.94 -20.71
C ARG A 53 -16.76 -6.74 -21.83
N SER A 54 -18.04 -6.79 -21.45
CA SER A 54 -19.15 -6.48 -22.36
C SER A 54 -19.15 -5.00 -22.71
N PRO A 55 -19.61 -4.60 -23.91
CA PRO A 55 -19.73 -3.18 -24.29
C PRO A 55 -20.64 -2.36 -23.36
N VAL A 56 -21.49 -3.01 -22.57
CA VAL A 56 -22.41 -2.36 -21.62
C VAL A 56 -21.88 -2.29 -20.19
N ASP A 57 -20.76 -2.95 -19.89
CA ASP A 57 -20.19 -2.90 -18.55
C ASP A 57 -19.56 -1.52 -18.35
N PRO A 58 -20.02 -0.73 -17.35
CA PRO A 58 -19.36 0.53 -17.06
C PRO A 58 -17.91 0.22 -16.68
N PRO A 59 -16.90 0.87 -17.28
CA PRO A 59 -15.54 0.69 -16.83
C PRO A 59 -15.49 1.12 -15.37
N GLY A 60 -15.10 0.20 -14.48
CA GLY A 60 -14.70 0.59 -13.14
C GLY A 60 -13.66 1.71 -13.26
N GLY A 61 -13.85 2.80 -12.50
CA GLY A 61 -12.87 3.89 -12.49
C GLY A 61 -11.49 3.32 -12.17
N ALA A 62 -10.47 3.73 -12.92
CA ALA A 62 -9.11 3.32 -12.59
C ALA A 62 -8.79 3.84 -11.17
N PRO A 63 -8.17 3.01 -10.31
CA PRO A 63 -7.66 3.53 -9.06
C PRO A 63 -6.70 4.69 -9.37
N PRO A 64 -6.71 5.76 -8.57
CA PRO A 64 -5.86 6.90 -8.82
C PRO A 64 -4.40 6.45 -8.81
N GLN A 65 -3.61 6.88 -9.80
CA GLN A 65 -2.19 6.57 -9.84
C GLN A 65 -1.51 7.08 -8.57
N PRO A 66 -0.81 6.21 -7.81
CA PRO A 66 -0.15 6.63 -6.59
C PRO A 66 0.96 7.62 -6.88
N LEU A 67 1.12 8.61 -6.00
CA LEU A 67 2.27 9.50 -6.06
C LEU A 67 3.57 8.71 -5.83
N PRO A 68 4.72 9.25 -6.29
CA PRO A 68 6.03 8.70 -5.96
C PRO A 68 6.17 8.43 -4.46
N PHE A 69 6.93 7.38 -4.12
CA PHE A 69 7.04 6.88 -2.75
C PHE A 69 7.43 7.95 -1.72
N GLY A 70 8.35 8.86 -2.06
CA GLY A 70 8.80 9.95 -1.20
C GLY A 70 7.79 11.07 -0.98
N GLU A 71 6.72 11.13 -1.78
CA GLU A 71 5.67 12.16 -1.71
C GLU A 71 4.41 11.66 -0.98
N ARG A 72 4.35 10.36 -0.65
CA ARG A 72 3.24 9.75 0.08
C ARG A 72 3.49 9.78 1.58
N ILE A 73 2.42 10.03 2.35
CA ILE A 73 2.41 9.99 3.81
C ILE A 73 2.64 8.55 4.28
N GLY A 74 3.70 8.34 5.05
CA GLY A 74 3.99 7.04 5.66
C GLY A 74 3.20 6.82 6.95
N PHE A 75 2.46 5.72 6.99
CA PHE A 75 1.66 5.29 8.14
C PHE A 75 2.31 4.11 8.88
N ALA A 76 2.37 4.22 10.20
CA ALA A 76 2.52 3.05 11.06
C ALA A 76 1.13 2.46 11.38
N VAL A 77 0.93 1.18 11.09
CA VAL A 77 -0.33 0.48 11.38
C VAL A 77 -0.22 -0.19 12.75
N ILE A 78 -1.07 0.23 13.68
CA ILE A 78 -1.07 -0.22 15.08
C ILE A 78 -2.16 -1.25 15.28
N ALA A 79 -1.74 -2.46 15.67
CA ALA A 79 -2.52 -3.69 15.77
C ALA A 79 -2.91 -4.33 14.43
N LEU A 80 -2.50 -5.58 14.26
CA LEU A 80 -2.79 -6.40 13.08
C LEU A 80 -4.02 -7.28 13.32
N GLY A 81 -5.13 -6.61 13.61
CA GLY A 81 -6.46 -7.23 13.76
C GLY A 81 -7.23 -7.28 12.43
N ARG A 82 -8.46 -7.78 12.47
CA ARG A 82 -9.30 -7.99 11.28
C ARG A 82 -9.39 -6.75 10.38
N ILE A 83 -9.79 -5.61 10.94
CA ILE A 83 -9.96 -4.37 10.17
C ILE A 83 -8.64 -3.89 9.53
N ALA A 84 -7.51 -4.07 10.22
CA ALA A 84 -6.22 -3.68 9.68
C ALA A 84 -5.79 -4.59 8.52
N LEU A 85 -6.01 -5.89 8.64
CA LEU A 85 -5.57 -6.89 7.66
C LEU A 85 -6.49 -7.02 6.44
N GLU A 86 -7.80 -7.00 6.67
CA GLU A 86 -8.80 -7.25 5.61
C GLU A 86 -9.20 -5.97 4.87
N GLU A 87 -9.12 -4.80 5.52
CA GLU A 87 -9.59 -3.54 4.93
C GLU A 87 -8.45 -2.54 4.71
N VAL A 88 -7.77 -2.13 5.79
CA VAL A 88 -6.88 -0.95 5.72
C VAL A 88 -5.58 -1.21 5.00
N LEU A 89 -4.90 -2.32 5.29
CA LEU A 89 -3.65 -2.66 4.62
C LEU A 89 -3.85 -2.84 3.10
N PRO A 90 -4.87 -3.59 2.62
CA PRO A 90 -5.20 -3.64 1.20
C PRO A 90 -5.52 -2.26 0.59
N ALA A 91 -6.27 -1.41 1.30
CA ALA A 91 -6.65 -0.09 0.81
C ALA A 91 -5.46 0.84 0.51
N PHE A 92 -4.29 0.62 1.12
CA PHE A 92 -3.10 1.40 0.76
C PHE A 92 -2.63 1.17 -0.68
N ALA A 93 -2.95 0.04 -1.31
CA ALA A 93 -2.62 -0.21 -2.72
C ALA A 93 -3.40 0.72 -3.67
N GLU A 94 -4.55 1.22 -3.22
CA GLU A 94 -5.43 2.12 -3.96
C GLU A 94 -5.23 3.59 -3.55
N CYS A 95 -4.44 3.85 -2.51
CA CYS A 95 -4.21 5.17 -1.98
C CYS A 95 -3.23 5.98 -2.84
N LYS A 96 -3.70 7.15 -3.31
CA LYS A 96 -2.83 8.09 -4.04
C LYS A 96 -1.72 8.69 -3.16
N TYR A 97 -2.04 9.00 -1.91
CA TYR A 97 -1.22 9.86 -1.04
C TYR A 97 -0.64 9.15 0.18
N ALA A 98 -0.92 7.86 0.39
CA ALA A 98 -0.57 7.17 1.62
C ALA A 98 0.10 5.81 1.35
N ARG A 99 0.91 5.35 2.29
CA ARG A 99 1.57 4.03 2.25
C ARG A 99 1.83 3.50 3.66
N PRO A 100 1.83 2.18 3.89
CA PRO A 100 2.26 1.61 5.15
C PRO A 100 3.79 1.56 5.17
N VAL A 101 4.39 1.88 6.32
CA VAL A 101 5.86 1.94 6.47
C VAL A 101 6.37 1.21 7.71
N ALA A 102 5.50 1.02 8.71
CA ALA A 102 5.84 0.34 9.95
C ALA A 102 4.61 -0.39 10.48
N LEU A 103 4.84 -1.45 11.26
CA LEU A 103 3.78 -2.22 11.91
C LEU A 103 4.05 -2.28 13.42
N VAL A 104 3.00 -2.12 14.23
CA VAL A 104 3.06 -2.35 15.67
C VAL A 104 2.10 -3.46 16.05
N SER A 105 2.61 -4.53 16.67
CA SER A 105 1.84 -5.74 16.93
C SER A 105 2.33 -6.47 18.18
N GLY A 106 1.39 -6.97 18.98
CA GLY A 106 1.67 -7.91 20.08
C GLY A 106 2.01 -9.33 19.61
N SER A 107 1.95 -9.60 18.30
CA SER A 107 2.31 -10.90 17.71
C SER A 107 3.46 -10.70 16.72
N PRO A 108 4.74 -10.87 17.13
CA PRO A 108 5.90 -10.65 16.27
C PRO A 108 5.92 -11.55 15.04
N GLU A 109 5.52 -12.81 15.17
CA GLU A 109 5.41 -13.76 14.05
C GLU A 109 4.47 -13.23 12.96
N LYS A 110 3.22 -12.90 13.35
CA LYS A 110 2.23 -12.30 12.44
C LYS A 110 2.74 -11.01 11.80
N ALA A 111 3.44 -10.17 12.57
CA ALA A 111 4.01 -8.93 12.04
C ALA A 111 5.02 -9.20 10.93
N ARG A 112 5.90 -10.20 11.06
CA ARG A 112 6.86 -10.56 10.01
C ARG A 112 6.19 -11.05 8.73
N VAL A 113 5.15 -11.88 8.86
CA VAL A 113 4.39 -12.38 7.70
C VAL A 113 3.75 -11.21 6.94
N VAL A 114 3.06 -10.32 7.66
CA VAL A 114 2.43 -9.14 7.06
C VAL A 114 3.48 -8.19 6.48
N ALA A 115 4.59 -7.96 7.18
CA ALA A 115 5.66 -7.09 6.69
C ALA A 115 6.21 -7.56 5.34
N SER A 116 6.45 -8.86 5.20
CA SER A 116 6.88 -9.47 3.94
C SER A 116 5.88 -9.23 2.80
N GLN A 117 4.57 -9.39 3.07
CA GLN A 117 3.51 -9.17 2.09
C GLN A 117 3.43 -7.72 1.58
N TYR A 118 3.74 -6.76 2.44
CA TYR A 118 3.64 -5.32 2.15
C TYR A 118 4.98 -4.64 1.87
N GLY A 119 6.08 -5.40 1.82
CA GLY A 119 7.43 -4.87 1.58
C GLY A 119 7.95 -3.95 2.69
N ILE A 120 7.52 -4.19 3.94
CA ILE A 120 7.94 -3.43 5.12
C ILE A 120 9.16 -4.12 5.74
N SER A 121 10.21 -3.33 6.01
CA SER A 121 11.44 -3.85 6.62
C SER A 121 11.19 -4.42 8.01
N GLU A 122 11.87 -5.50 8.38
CA GLU A 122 11.83 -6.04 9.75
C GLU A 122 12.26 -5.02 10.81
N ALA A 123 13.13 -4.06 10.43
CA ALA A 123 13.55 -2.98 11.32
C ALA A 123 12.41 -2.01 11.68
N ALA A 124 11.34 -1.98 10.90
CA ALA A 124 10.14 -1.16 11.11
C ALA A 124 9.01 -1.94 11.81
N LEU A 125 9.33 -3.07 12.43
CA LEU A 125 8.39 -3.85 13.25
C LEU A 125 8.63 -3.57 14.72
N HIS A 126 7.56 -3.22 15.43
CA HIS A 126 7.63 -2.88 16.85
C HIS A 126 6.58 -3.62 17.67
N GLY A 127 6.91 -3.93 18.92
CA GLY A 127 5.93 -4.27 19.96
C GLY A 127 5.26 -3.02 20.53
N TYR A 128 4.21 -3.21 21.33
CA TYR A 128 3.48 -2.10 21.95
C TYR A 128 4.33 -1.31 22.96
N GLU A 129 5.27 -1.98 23.63
CA GLU A 129 6.22 -1.40 24.58
C GLU A 129 7.30 -0.56 23.88
N GLN A 130 7.46 -0.77 22.57
CA GLN A 130 8.46 -0.11 21.72
C GLN A 130 7.85 0.97 20.84
N PHE A 131 6.57 1.28 21.02
CA PHE A 131 5.82 2.24 20.19
C PHE A 131 6.54 3.59 20.04
N GLU A 132 7.17 4.10 21.09
CA GLU A 132 7.87 5.38 21.09
C GLU A 132 9.07 5.42 20.13
N ARG A 133 9.62 4.25 19.75
CA ARG A 133 10.70 4.15 18.76
C ARG A 133 10.28 4.58 17.36
N LEU A 134 8.97 4.64 17.09
CA LEU A 134 8.44 5.22 15.85
C LEU A 134 8.87 6.69 15.64
N ARG A 135 9.33 7.39 16.69
CA ARG A 135 9.90 8.74 16.58
C ARG A 135 11.20 8.76 15.77
N ASP A 136 11.96 7.68 15.82
CA ASP A 136 13.31 7.60 15.25
C ASP A 136 13.28 7.33 13.74
N ASP A 137 12.13 6.87 13.21
CA ASP A 137 11.90 6.69 11.79
C ASP A 137 11.19 7.93 11.19
N PRO A 138 11.89 8.78 10.41
CA PRO A 138 11.28 9.96 9.78
C PRO A 138 10.27 9.60 8.68
N THR A 139 10.24 8.35 8.19
CA THR A 139 9.25 7.91 7.21
C THR A 139 7.88 7.69 7.84
N VAL A 140 7.81 7.46 9.16
CA VAL A 140 6.56 7.39 9.91
C VAL A 140 6.06 8.80 10.17
N GLN A 141 5.05 9.25 9.43
CA GLN A 141 4.47 10.59 9.56
C GLN A 141 3.13 10.56 10.31
N ALA A 142 2.40 9.46 10.19
CA ALA A 142 1.11 9.23 10.84
C ALA A 142 1.03 7.82 11.45
N VAL A 143 0.12 7.65 12.39
CA VAL A 143 -0.26 6.33 12.93
C VAL A 143 -1.72 6.05 12.62
N TYR A 144 -2.03 4.79 12.30
CA TYR A 144 -3.38 4.27 12.23
C TYR A 144 -3.64 3.33 13.42
N ILE A 145 -4.54 3.72 14.33
CA ILE A 145 -4.81 2.99 15.57
C ILE A 145 -6.05 2.11 15.40
N ALA A 146 -5.87 0.80 15.28
CA ALA A 146 -6.93 -0.21 15.15
C ALA A 146 -6.97 -1.17 16.37
N LEU A 147 -6.68 -0.62 17.55
CA LEU A 147 -6.67 -1.35 18.83
C LEU A 147 -8.10 -1.57 19.36
N PRO A 148 -8.28 -2.33 20.46
CA PRO A 148 -9.54 -2.29 21.21
C PRO A 148 -9.88 -0.87 21.69
N ASN A 149 -11.17 -0.53 21.75
CA ASN A 149 -11.67 0.82 22.06
C ASN A 149 -11.01 1.47 23.30
N ALA A 150 -10.77 0.67 24.35
CA ALA A 150 -10.16 1.13 25.60
C ALA A 150 -8.72 1.64 25.45
N MET A 151 -8.03 1.29 24.36
CA MET A 151 -6.64 1.63 24.12
C MET A 151 -6.46 2.80 23.15
N HIS A 152 -7.53 3.26 22.49
CA HIS A 152 -7.44 4.38 21.54
C HIS A 152 -6.91 5.65 22.19
N HIS A 153 -7.39 5.95 23.41
CA HIS A 153 -6.97 7.10 24.19
C HIS A 153 -5.47 7.09 24.47
N GLU A 154 -4.96 6.01 25.08
CA GLU A 154 -3.56 5.88 25.44
C GLU A 154 -2.63 6.03 24.22
N PHE A 155 -2.90 5.27 23.15
CA PHE A 155 -2.03 5.25 21.98
C PHE A 155 -2.11 6.55 21.16
N THR A 156 -3.23 7.28 21.22
CA THR A 156 -3.33 8.62 20.64
C THR A 156 -2.44 9.62 21.39
N LEU A 157 -2.46 9.59 22.73
CA LEU A 157 -1.61 10.45 23.55
C LEU A 157 -0.12 10.13 23.33
N ARG A 158 0.24 8.84 23.26
CA ARG A 158 1.60 8.39 22.95
C ARG A 158 2.03 8.87 21.55
N ALA A 159 1.17 8.72 20.55
CA ALA A 159 1.44 9.19 19.18
C ALA A 159 1.66 10.71 19.11
N ALA A 160 0.83 11.49 19.82
CA ALA A 160 1.01 12.93 19.92
C ALA A 160 2.35 13.29 20.60
N ALA A 161 2.73 12.59 21.67
CA ALA A 161 4.00 12.81 22.39
C ALA A 161 5.26 12.50 21.57
N ILE A 162 5.13 11.66 20.53
CA ILE A 162 6.20 11.39 19.56
C ILE A 162 6.06 12.21 18.26
N GLY A 163 5.12 13.17 18.22
CA GLY A 163 4.98 14.11 17.11
C GLY A 163 4.37 13.54 15.84
N ARG A 164 3.51 12.52 15.94
CA ARG A 164 2.86 11.88 14.78
C ARG A 164 1.40 12.32 14.61
N HIS A 165 0.95 12.40 13.36
CA HIS A 165 -0.47 12.54 13.05
C HIS A 165 -1.22 11.26 13.45
N VAL A 166 -2.49 11.38 13.85
CA VAL A 166 -3.27 10.25 14.36
C VAL A 166 -4.54 10.07 13.54
N LEU A 167 -4.71 8.87 12.99
CA LEU A 167 -5.98 8.34 12.52
C LEU A 167 -6.38 7.20 13.47
N THR A 168 -7.41 7.39 14.28
CA THR A 168 -7.87 6.37 15.23
C THR A 168 -9.18 5.76 14.78
N GLU A 169 -9.36 4.47 15.00
CA GLU A 169 -10.63 3.81 14.73
C GLU A 169 -11.77 4.38 15.58
N LYS A 170 -12.99 4.17 15.08
CA LYS A 170 -14.23 4.44 15.81
C LYS A 170 -14.59 3.24 16.71
N PRO A 171 -15.25 3.47 17.87
CA PRO A 171 -15.49 4.77 18.50
C PRO A 171 -14.18 5.42 18.98
N MET A 172 -14.14 6.75 19.00
CA MET A 172 -12.91 7.51 19.30
C MET A 172 -12.28 7.13 20.65
N ALA A 173 -13.08 7.02 21.71
CA ALA A 173 -12.69 6.53 23.02
C ALA A 173 -13.94 6.03 23.78
N ASN A 174 -13.77 5.55 25.00
CA ASN A 174 -14.87 5.04 25.82
C ASN A 174 -15.63 6.15 26.55
N THR A 175 -15.02 7.32 26.72
CA THR A 175 -15.66 8.46 27.39
C THR A 175 -15.43 9.77 26.64
N ALA A 176 -16.38 10.70 26.77
CA ALA A 176 -16.22 12.05 26.21
C ALA A 176 -15.02 12.82 26.81
N ARG A 177 -14.64 12.49 28.05
CA ARG A 177 -13.45 13.07 28.70
C ARG A 177 -12.18 12.64 27.98
N GLU A 178 -12.02 11.35 27.72
CA GLU A 178 -10.89 10.81 26.94
C GLU A 178 -10.83 11.41 25.54
N CYS A 179 -11.97 11.55 24.85
CA CYS A 179 -12.00 12.22 23.54
C CYS A 179 -11.43 13.64 23.61
N ARG A 180 -11.80 14.43 24.64
CA ARG A 180 -11.25 15.79 24.82
C ARG A 180 -9.75 15.78 25.12
N GLU A 181 -9.28 14.82 25.90
CA GLU A 181 -7.86 14.64 26.22
C GLU A 181 -7.04 14.31 24.96
N MET A 182 -7.56 13.45 24.07
CA MET A 182 -6.96 13.15 22.77
C MET A 182 -6.86 14.39 21.87
N ILE A 183 -7.95 15.15 21.76
CA ILE A 183 -7.98 16.39 20.97
C ILE A 183 -6.93 17.38 21.50
N ALA A 184 -6.89 17.59 22.82
CA ALA A 184 -5.94 18.50 23.44
C ALA A 184 -4.49 18.03 23.28
N ALA A 185 -4.22 16.73 23.36
CA ALA A 185 -2.88 16.18 23.16
C ALA A 185 -2.37 16.41 21.73
N CYS A 186 -3.17 16.06 20.72
CA CYS A 186 -2.81 16.29 19.32
C CYS A 186 -2.68 17.79 18.99
N ALA A 187 -3.57 18.63 19.51
CA ALA A 187 -3.48 20.09 19.33
C ALA A 187 -2.18 20.67 19.92
N ARG A 188 -1.80 20.28 21.14
CA ARG A 188 -0.54 20.71 21.77
C ARG A 188 0.70 20.24 21.00
N ALA A 189 0.63 19.08 20.35
CA ALA A 189 1.72 18.55 19.53
C ALA A 189 1.73 19.12 18.10
N GLU A 190 0.79 20.02 17.77
CA GLU A 190 0.56 20.53 16.41
C GLU A 190 0.33 19.41 15.38
N ARG A 191 -0.35 18.34 15.80
CA ARG A 191 -0.69 17.19 14.97
C ARG A 191 -2.18 17.10 14.71
N ARG A 192 -2.52 16.49 13.58
CA ARG A 192 -3.91 16.23 13.20
C ARG A 192 -4.39 14.97 13.92
N LEU A 193 -5.63 15.02 14.38
CA LEU A 193 -6.38 13.88 14.89
C LEU A 193 -7.61 13.69 14.00
N MET A 194 -7.80 12.47 13.51
CA MET A 194 -8.94 12.07 12.71
C MET A 194 -9.52 10.77 13.27
N VAL A 195 -10.84 10.66 13.24
CA VAL A 195 -11.55 9.42 13.59
C VAL A 195 -12.00 8.75 12.30
N ALA A 196 -11.74 7.45 12.16
CA ALA A 196 -11.96 6.69 10.94
C ALA A 196 -13.46 6.36 10.68
N TYR A 197 -14.25 7.40 10.44
CA TYR A 197 -15.61 7.26 9.92
C TYR A 197 -15.57 7.08 8.41
N ARG A 198 -15.36 5.85 7.94
CA ARG A 198 -15.30 5.52 6.50
C ARG A 198 -16.44 6.11 5.69
N SER A 199 -17.64 6.16 6.27
CA SER A 199 -18.85 6.64 5.62
C SER A 199 -18.76 8.09 5.15
N GLN A 200 -17.91 8.92 5.77
CA GLN A 200 -17.68 10.31 5.34
C GLN A 200 -16.87 10.42 4.04
N TYR A 201 -16.33 9.30 3.53
CA TYR A 201 -15.48 9.22 2.35
C TYR A 201 -16.01 8.25 1.30
N GLU A 202 -17.21 7.71 1.53
CA GLU A 202 -17.90 6.84 0.57
C GLU A 202 -18.77 7.69 -0.35
N PRO A 203 -18.66 7.53 -1.68
CA PRO A 203 -19.40 8.35 -2.64
C PRO A 203 -20.94 8.31 -2.51
N TYR A 204 -21.48 7.29 -1.84
CA TYR A 204 -22.91 6.99 -1.81
C TYR A 204 -23.52 6.97 -0.39
N ASN A 205 -22.83 7.51 0.63
CA ASN A 205 -23.37 7.69 1.98
C ASN A 205 -23.86 9.12 2.23
#